data_AF-A0A7V9NKS0-F1
#
_entry.id   AF-A0A7V9NKS0-F1
#
_cell.length_a   1.000
_cell.length_b   1.000
_cell.length_c   1.000
_cell.angle_alpha   90.00
_cell.angle_beta   90.00
_cell.angle_gamma   90.00
#
_symmetry.space_group_name_H-M   'P 1'
#
loop_
_entity.id
_entity.type
_entity.pdbx_description
1 polymer ?
#
loop_
_entity_poly.entity_id
_entity_poly.type
_entity_poly.pdbx_seq_one_letter_code
_entity_poly.pdbx_strand_id
1 'polypeptide(L)'
;WENAKVIQKADIKQIGSQAIIEQKIFGLISSRWVAEHTRYEPPEMFEDVQVSGPFKIWRHQHIIKPHETGAILRDEIEFEPPLWIFGAFAAPFVVLPKLEKMFAYRHEVTRKWCE
;
A
#
# COMPACT_ATOMS: atom_id res chain seq x y z
N TRP A 1 2.99 -12.31 -0.40
CA TRP A 1 1.58 -12.06 -0.02
C TRP A 1 0.71 -12.42 -1.23
N GLU A 2 -0.38 -13.13 -1.01
CA GLU A 2 -1.01 -14.08 -1.96
C GLU A 2 -1.09 -13.58 -3.41
N ASN A 3 -0.24 -14.14 -4.28
CA ASN A 3 -0.28 -13.98 -5.74
C ASN A 3 -0.12 -12.55 -6.29
N ALA A 4 0.56 -11.65 -5.58
CA ALA A 4 0.93 -10.35 -6.12
C ALA A 4 2.23 -10.44 -6.94
N LYS A 5 2.19 -9.95 -8.18
CA LYS A 5 3.34 -9.84 -9.10
C LYS A 5 3.57 -8.36 -9.42
N VAL A 6 4.76 -7.87 -9.10
CA VAL A 6 5.18 -6.52 -9.49
C VAL A 6 5.54 -6.55 -10.98
N ILE A 7 4.76 -5.84 -11.79
CA ILE A 7 4.98 -5.71 -13.24
C ILE A 7 5.91 -4.53 -13.53
N GLN A 8 5.71 -3.44 -12.80
CA GLN A 8 6.52 -2.23 -12.92
C GLN A 8 6.80 -1.71 -11.52
N LYS A 9 8.08 -1.45 -11.24
CA LYS A 9 8.50 -0.71 -10.04
C LYS A 9 8.47 0.77 -10.36
N ALA A 10 7.97 1.57 -9.42
CA ALA A 10 8.12 3.02 -9.51
C ALA A 10 9.53 3.44 -9.13
N ASP A 11 10.01 4.54 -9.73
CA ASP A 11 11.08 5.35 -9.16
C ASP A 11 10.48 6.29 -8.12
N ILE A 12 10.77 6.02 -6.85
CA ILE A 12 10.27 6.79 -5.70
C ILE A 12 10.74 8.25 -5.77
N LYS A 13 11.88 8.52 -6.42
CA LYS A 13 12.44 9.88 -6.53
C LYS A 13 11.69 10.76 -7.53
N GLN A 14 10.90 10.15 -8.41
CA GLN A 14 10.20 10.84 -9.48
C GLN A 14 8.69 10.91 -9.19
N ILE A 15 8.20 12.10 -8.89
CA ILE A 15 6.75 12.36 -8.79
C ILE A 15 6.09 12.04 -10.13
N GLY A 16 4.93 11.40 -10.07
CA GLY A 16 4.21 10.87 -11.23
C GLY A 16 4.72 9.49 -11.68
N SER A 17 5.78 8.95 -11.07
CA SER A 17 6.20 7.58 -11.36
C SER A 17 5.17 6.58 -10.85
N GLN A 18 4.90 5.56 -11.66
CA GLN A 18 3.86 4.57 -11.38
C GLN A 18 4.43 3.19 -11.07
N ALA A 19 3.89 2.56 -10.03
CA ALA A 19 4.07 1.16 -9.70
C ALA A 19 2.85 0.40 -10.20
N ILE A 20 3.09 -0.74 -10.85
CA ILE A 20 2.04 -1.60 -11.37
C ILE A 20 2.16 -2.98 -10.76
N ILE A 21 1.10 -3.42 -10.09
CA ILE A 21 1.02 -4.68 -9.39
C ILE A 21 -0.18 -5.45 -9.95
N GLU A 22 0.03 -6.70 -10.32
CA GLU A 22 -1.04 -7.63 -10.65
C GLU A 22 -1.27 -8.56 -9.49
N GLN A 23 -2.53 -8.71 -9.07
CA GLN A 23 -2.89 -9.55 -7.93
C GLN A 23 -4.24 -10.22 -8.14
N LYS A 24 -4.48 -11.30 -7.40
CA LYS A 24 -5.80 -11.95 -7.33
C LYS A 24 -6.49 -11.61 -6.02
N ILE A 25 -7.57 -10.83 -6.09
CA ILE A 25 -8.40 -10.53 -4.92
C ILE A 25 -9.21 -11.78 -4.59
N PHE A 26 -9.11 -12.22 -3.32
CA PHE A 26 -9.72 -13.47 -2.83
C PHE A 26 -9.39 -14.71 -3.68
N GLY A 27 -8.28 -14.69 -4.42
CA GLY A 27 -7.88 -15.80 -5.30
C GLY A 27 -8.71 -15.96 -6.59
N LEU A 28 -9.78 -15.16 -6.77
CA LEU A 28 -10.75 -15.34 -7.85
C LEU A 28 -10.71 -14.20 -8.88
N ILE A 29 -10.56 -12.96 -8.42
CA ILE A 29 -10.69 -11.77 -9.28
C ILE A 29 -9.31 -11.22 -9.59
N SER A 30 -8.92 -11.25 -10.87
CA SER A 30 -7.68 -10.61 -11.32
C SER A 30 -7.82 -9.10 -11.26
N SER A 31 -6.88 -8.44 -10.61
CA SER A 31 -6.87 -6.99 -10.41
C SER A 31 -5.50 -6.44 -10.77
N ARG A 32 -5.50 -5.45 -11.66
CA ARG A 32 -4.33 -4.62 -11.95
C ARG A 32 -4.41 -3.37 -11.09
N TRP A 33 -3.44 -3.19 -10.21
CA TRP A 33 -3.32 -2.04 -9.34
C TRP A 33 -2.17 -1.16 -9.83
N VAL A 34 -2.53 0.06 -10.23
CA VAL A 34 -1.61 1.14 -10.60
C VAL A 34 -1.62 2.17 -9.47
N ALA A 35 -0.47 2.34 -8.82
CA ALA A 35 -0.23 3.35 -7.80
C ALA A 35 0.79 4.38 -8.35
N GLU A 36 0.56 5.65 -8.08
CA GLU A 36 1.40 6.76 -8.53
C GLU A 36 2.00 7.48 -7.33
N HIS A 37 3.29 7.78 -7.39
CA HIS A 37 3.94 8.60 -6.38
C HIS A 37 3.55 10.06 -6.52
N THR A 38 2.94 10.62 -5.49
CA THR A 38 2.44 12.00 -5.49
C THR A 38 3.30 12.93 -4.65
N ARG A 39 4.01 12.42 -3.64
CA ARG A 39 4.93 13.20 -2.81
C ARG A 39 6.21 12.43 -2.49
N TYR A 40 7.30 13.17 -2.40
CA TYR A 40 8.63 12.68 -2.08
C TYR A 40 9.41 13.78 -1.37
N GLU A 41 9.59 13.63 -0.06
CA GLU A 41 10.26 14.57 0.84
C GLU A 41 11.33 13.81 1.63
N PRO A 42 12.46 13.42 1.01
CA PRO A 42 13.48 12.64 1.69
C PRO A 42 14.20 13.47 2.78
N PRO A 43 14.55 12.86 3.94
CA PRO A 43 14.32 11.47 4.33
C PRO A 43 12.97 11.23 5.06
N GLU A 44 12.10 12.24 5.10
CA GLU A 44 10.98 12.33 6.03
C GLU A 44 9.74 11.58 5.57
N MET A 45 9.40 11.64 4.27
CA MET A 45 8.13 11.10 3.80
C MET A 45 8.10 10.80 2.30
N PHE A 46 7.28 9.84 1.92
CA PHE A 46 6.80 9.69 0.54
C PHE A 46 5.35 9.19 0.53
N GLU A 47 4.65 9.46 -0.57
CA GLU A 47 3.24 9.10 -0.73
C GLU A 47 2.99 8.47 -2.08
N ASP A 48 2.10 7.48 -2.08
CA ASP A 48 1.49 6.94 -3.29
C ASP A 48 -0.04 6.96 -3.20
N VAL A 49 -0.68 7.22 -4.34
CA VAL A 49 -2.12 7.16 -4.49
C VAL A 49 -2.48 6.16 -5.58
N GLN A 50 -3.60 5.47 -5.42
CA GLN A 50 -4.09 4.60 -6.48
C GLN A 50 -4.67 5.44 -7.62
N VAL A 51 -4.17 5.22 -8.83
CA VAL A 51 -4.75 5.73 -10.09
C VAL A 51 -5.84 4.79 -10.59
N SER A 52 -5.59 3.48 -10.53
CA SER A 52 -6.59 2.45 -10.86
C SER A 52 -6.32 1.20 -10.04
N GLY A 53 -7.35 0.53 -9.54
CA GLY A 53 -7.14 -0.66 -8.73
C GLY A 53 -8.39 -1.13 -8.01
N PRO A 54 -8.22 -1.99 -7.00
CA PRO A 54 -9.34 -2.65 -6.32
C PRO A 54 -10.13 -1.70 -5.42
N PHE A 55 -9.51 -0.65 -4.88
CA PHE A 55 -10.15 0.28 -3.97
C PHE A 55 -10.91 1.37 -4.73
N LYS A 56 -11.87 2.03 -4.07
CA LYS A 56 -12.48 3.23 -4.64
C LYS A 56 -11.56 4.44 -4.47
N ILE A 57 -10.95 4.55 -3.30
CA ILE A 57 -9.90 5.52 -2.96
C ILE A 57 -8.80 4.74 -2.25
N TRP A 58 -7.56 5.06 -2.56
CA TRP A 58 -6.42 4.59 -1.80
C TRP A 58 -5.33 5.66 -1.85
N ARG A 59 -4.88 6.05 -0.66
CA ARG A 59 -3.76 6.96 -0.44
C ARG A 59 -2.95 6.39 0.71
N HIS A 60 -1.67 6.18 0.46
CA HIS A 60 -0.74 5.57 1.39
C HIS A 60 0.43 6.52 1.59
N GLN A 61 0.60 6.98 2.83
CA GLN A 61 1.72 7.79 3.25
C GLN A 61 2.71 6.95 4.05
N HIS A 62 3.97 7.07 3.68
CA HIS A 62 5.10 6.50 4.40
C HIS A 62 5.81 7.63 5.12
N ILE A 63 5.74 7.65 6.45
CA ILE A 63 6.32 8.69 7.30
C ILE A 63 7.49 8.07 8.06
N ILE A 64 8.67 8.65 7.92
CA ILE A 64 9.89 8.24 8.61
C ILE A 64 10.22 9.29 9.65
N LYS A 65 10.35 8.87 10.91
CA LYS A 65 10.74 9.75 12.02
C LYS A 65 12.04 9.27 12.65
N PRO A 66 12.95 10.18 13.03
CA PRO A 66 14.13 9.80 13.80
C PRO A 66 13.73 9.23 15.17
N HIS A 67 14.48 8.25 15.65
CA HIS A 67 14.35 7.64 16.97
C HIS A 67 15.74 7.44 17.59
N GLU A 68 15.83 7.35 18.91
CA GLU A 68 17.12 7.27 19.64
C GLU A 68 18.05 6.15 19.13
N THR A 69 17.46 5.04 18.70
CA THR A 69 18.16 3.83 18.25
C THR A 69 17.99 3.54 16.75
N GLY A 70 17.50 4.50 15.96
CA GLY A 70 17.27 4.29 14.52
C GLY A 70 16.18 5.21 13.95
N ALA A 71 15.21 4.62 13.26
CA ALA A 71 14.07 5.34 12.71
C ALA A 71 12.76 4.57 12.95
N ILE A 72 11.66 5.31 13.07
CA ILE A 72 10.31 4.78 13.09
C ILE A 72 9.71 4.97 11.69
N LEU A 73 9.33 3.87 11.05
CA LEU A 73 8.48 3.89 9.87
C LEU A 73 7.01 3.80 10.31
N ARG A 74 6.21 4.81 9.97
CA ARG A 74 4.77 4.86 10.17
C ARG A 74 4.08 4.90 8.82
N ASP A 75 3.23 3.92 8.56
CA ASP A 75 2.36 3.91 7.39
C ASP A 75 0.97 4.43 7.77
N GLU A 76 0.48 5.44 7.06
CA GLU A 76 -0.89 5.94 7.16
C GLU A 76 -1.63 5.62 5.87
N ILE A 77 -2.77 4.93 6.00
CA ILE A 77 -3.55 4.46 4.86
C ILE A 77 -4.95 5.04 4.95
N GLU A 78 -5.29 5.87 3.98
CA GLU A 78 -6.64 6.32 3.72
C GLU A 78 -7.19 5.49 2.57
N PHE A 79 -8.28 4.77 2.81
CA PHE A 79 -8.88 3.94 1.78
C PHE A 79 -10.41 3.93 1.85
N GLU A 80 -11.03 3.76 0.69
CA GLU A 80 -12.44 3.41 0.56
C GLU A 80 -12.56 1.99 -0.03
N PRO A 81 -13.39 1.11 0.57
CA PRO A 81 -13.50 -0.27 0.13
C PRO A 81 -14.01 -0.39 -1.32
N PRO A 82 -13.74 -1.54 -1.98
CA PRO A 82 -14.20 -1.79 -3.35
C PRO A 82 -15.72 -1.73 -3.49
N LEU A 83 -16.19 -1.15 -4.61
CA LEU A 83 -17.61 -1.00 -4.93
C LEU A 83 -18.38 -2.33 -5.11
N TRP A 84 -17.69 -3.43 -5.43
CA TRP A 84 -18.31 -4.74 -5.70
C TRP A 84 -18.51 -5.61 -4.45
N ILE A 85 -18.02 -5.18 -3.29
CA ILE A 85 -18.35 -5.88 -2.03
C ILE A 85 -19.75 -5.39 -1.63
N PHE A 86 -20.78 -6.15 -1.98
CA PHE A 86 -22.21 -5.81 -1.92
C PHE A 86 -22.82 -5.56 -0.52
N GLY A 87 -22.02 -5.09 0.46
CA GLY A 87 -22.53 -4.58 1.73
C GLY A 87 -21.55 -3.59 2.33
N ALA A 88 -21.92 -2.30 2.33
CA ALA A 88 -21.11 -1.22 2.93
C ALA A 88 -20.69 -1.53 4.38
N PHE A 89 -21.51 -2.31 5.10
CA PHE A 89 -21.23 -2.76 6.46
C PHE A 89 -20.28 -3.95 6.53
N ALA A 90 -20.31 -4.88 5.58
CA ALA A 90 -19.47 -6.08 5.61
C ALA A 90 -18.06 -5.84 5.03
N ALA A 91 -17.93 -4.88 4.11
CA ALA A 91 -16.67 -4.62 3.41
C ALA A 91 -15.51 -4.26 4.36
N PRO A 92 -15.66 -3.37 5.36
CA PRO A 92 -14.58 -3.07 6.29
C PRO A 92 -14.15 -4.30 7.11
N PHE A 93 -15.08 -5.13 7.59
CA PHE A 93 -14.75 -6.31 8.41
C PHE A 93 -13.95 -7.38 7.65
N VAL A 94 -14.06 -7.42 6.32
CA VAL A 94 -13.29 -8.36 5.49
C VAL A 94 -11.96 -7.75 5.03
N VAL A 95 -11.95 -6.45 4.73
CA VAL A 95 -10.80 -5.74 4.17
C VAL A 95 -9.78 -5.36 5.25
N LEU A 96 -10.23 -4.82 6.38
CA LEU A 96 -9.36 -4.33 7.46
C LEU A 96 -8.42 -5.41 8.00
N PRO A 97 -8.88 -6.62 8.40
CA PRO A 97 -7.96 -7.64 8.94
C PRO A 97 -6.92 -8.10 7.92
N LYS A 98 -7.27 -8.06 6.62
CA LYS A 98 -6.33 -8.40 5.53
C LYS A 98 -5.28 -7.32 5.34
N LEU A 99 -5.67 -6.04 5.40
CA LEU A 99 -4.74 -4.91 5.34
C LEU A 99 -3.81 -4.91 6.56
N GLU A 100 -4.34 -5.09 7.77
CA GLU A 100 -3.54 -5.19 8.99
C GLU A 100 -2.50 -6.30 8.88
N LYS A 101 -2.90 -7.51 8.44
CA LYS A 101 -1.97 -8.62 8.23
C LYS A 101 -0.92 -8.31 7.16
N MET A 102 -1.31 -7.64 6.08
CA MET A 102 -0.38 -7.23 5.02
C MET A 102 0.66 -6.24 5.54
N PHE A 103 0.22 -5.20 6.26
CA PHE A 103 1.12 -4.16 6.78
C PHE A 103 2.00 -4.69 7.91
N ALA A 104 1.48 -5.53 8.80
CA ALA A 104 2.28 -6.20 9.81
C ALA A 104 3.43 -7.01 9.18
N TYR A 105 3.13 -7.79 8.13
CA TYR A 105 4.15 -8.55 7.40
C TYR A 105 5.17 -7.61 6.70
N ARG A 106 4.70 -6.53 6.07
CA ARG A 106 5.59 -5.56 5.42
C ARG A 106 6.51 -4.88 6.43
N HIS A 107 6.00 -4.46 7.58
CA HIS A 107 6.79 -3.88 8.66
C HIS A 107 7.83 -4.86 9.19
N GLU A 108 7.46 -6.12 9.39
CA GLU A 108 8.40 -7.15 9.84
C GLU A 108 9.54 -7.34 8.82
N VAL A 109 9.22 -7.44 7.53
CA VAL A 109 10.22 -7.61 6.47
C VAL A 109 11.11 -6.38 6.35
N THR A 110 10.54 -5.17 6.33
CA THR A 110 11.32 -3.92 6.28
C THR A 110 12.25 -3.80 7.47
N ARG A 111 11.77 -4.09 8.68
CA ARG A 111 12.58 -4.06 9.90
C ARG A 111 13.77 -5.00 9.79
N LYS A 112 13.56 -6.26 9.40
CA LYS A 112 14.63 -7.25 9.21
C LYS A 112 15.64 -6.88 8.12
N TRP A 113 15.26 -6.02 7.17
CA TRP A 113 16.14 -5.59 6.10
C TRP A 113 17.00 -4.38 6.50
N CYS A 114 16.56 -3.62 7.50
CA CYS A 114 17.26 -2.45 8.04
C CYS A 114 18.14 -2.77 9.26
N GLU A 115 17.87 -3.86 9.96
CA GLU A 115 18.70 -4.42 11.05
C GLU A 115 19.83 -5.32 10.50
#